data_AF-A0A2N9YI56-F1
#
_entry.id   AF-A0A2N9YI56-F1
#
_cell.length_a   1.000
_cell.length_b   1.000
_cell.length_c   1.000
_cell.angle_alpha   90.00
_cell.angle_beta   90.00
_cell.angle_gamma   90.00
#
_symmetry.space_group_name_H-M   'P 1'
#
loop_
_entity.id
_entity.type
_entity.pdbx_description
1 polymer ?
#
loop_
_entity_poly.entity_id
_entity_poly.type
_entity_poly.pdbx_seq_one_letter_code
_entity_poly.pdbx_strand_id
1 'polypeptide(L)'
;MDNPVLNIEAIRKIRDRTKKVESAGVRIHGTAQAPQLTLFSTPPVPEGDILSYIVTGTALGEDVSNAMLSLGTYLTPQLYVGYGLSLVNQNRIFNIRYELSRKWGVEASIGTEDKGADFSYILEW
;
A
#
# COMPACT_ATOMS: atom_id res chain seq x y z
N MET A 1 3.55 -40.09 2.38
CA MET A 1 3.37 -38.65 2.14
C MET A 1 4.49 -37.95 2.88
N ASP A 2 5.34 -37.21 2.17
CA ASP A 2 6.51 -36.56 2.75
C ASP A 2 6.08 -35.34 3.59
N ASN A 3 6.63 -35.23 4.80
CA ASN A 3 6.36 -34.10 5.71
C ASN A 3 7.70 -33.45 6.07
N PRO A 4 8.20 -32.51 5.25
CA PRO A 4 9.52 -31.92 5.44
C PRO A 4 9.56 -31.03 6.69
N VAL A 5 10.75 -30.89 7.27
CA VAL A 5 11.02 -29.92 8.32
C VAL A 5 11.17 -28.53 7.69
N LEU A 6 10.46 -27.56 8.24
CA LEU A 6 10.53 -26.15 7.88
C LEU A 6 11.43 -25.42 8.89
N ASN A 7 12.29 -24.54 8.38
CA ASN A 7 13.04 -23.57 9.16
C ASN A 7 13.20 -22.30 8.29
N ILE A 8 12.27 -21.36 8.45
CA ILE A 8 12.14 -20.19 7.59
C ILE A 8 12.12 -18.96 8.48
N GLU A 9 12.86 -17.93 8.07
CA GLU A 9 12.82 -16.62 8.71
C GLU A 9 12.57 -15.56 7.63
N ALA A 10 11.52 -14.77 7.81
CA ALA A 10 11.17 -13.67 6.92
C ALA A 10 11.19 -12.36 7.72
N ILE A 11 11.92 -11.37 7.21
CA ILE A 11 12.10 -10.07 7.86
C ILE A 11 11.73 -8.96 6.89
N ARG A 12 10.86 -8.06 7.33
CA ARG A 12 10.54 -6.81 6.66
C ARG A 12 11.25 -5.66 7.37
N LYS A 13 12.19 -5.01 6.67
CA LYS A 13 12.84 -3.78 7.14
C LYS A 13 11.94 -2.58 6.88
N ILE A 14 11.72 -1.77 7.90
CA ILE A 14 10.91 -0.55 7.83
C ILE A 14 11.88 0.63 7.67
N ARG A 15 11.85 1.25 6.49
CA ARG A 15 12.77 2.36 6.14
C ARG A 15 12.29 3.72 6.62
N ASP A 16 11.03 3.80 7.04
CA ASP A 16 10.38 5.01 7.51
C ASP A 16 10.77 5.26 8.97
N ARG A 17 11.54 6.33 9.20
CA ARG A 17 12.05 6.73 10.53
C ARG A 17 10.97 7.27 11.47
N THR A 18 9.75 7.47 10.97
CA THR A 18 8.61 7.88 11.80
C THR A 18 7.93 6.71 12.49
N LYS A 19 8.24 5.47 12.09
CA LYS A 19 7.62 4.25 12.64
C LYS A 19 8.29 3.79 13.92
N LYS A 20 7.54 3.08 14.76
CA LYS A 20 7.99 2.57 16.07
C LYS A 20 8.96 1.39 15.98
N VAL A 21 9.07 0.77 14.80
CA VAL A 21 9.93 -0.40 14.55
C VAL A 21 10.85 -0.19 13.35
N GLU A 22 12.07 -0.69 13.45
CA GLU A 22 13.04 -0.74 12.35
C GLU A 22 12.87 -2.01 11.52
N SER A 23 12.41 -3.10 12.13
CA SER A 23 12.09 -4.34 11.45
C SER A 23 11.02 -5.15 12.17
N ALA A 24 10.21 -5.87 11.38
CA ALA A 24 9.23 -6.84 11.84
C ALA A 24 9.45 -8.15 11.08
N GLY A 25 9.26 -9.29 11.74
CA GLY A 25 9.56 -10.59 11.14
C GLY A 25 8.76 -11.74 11.74
N VAL A 26 8.80 -12.86 11.02
CA VAL A 26 8.20 -14.13 11.40
C VAL A 26 9.23 -15.25 11.24
N ARG A 27 9.31 -16.11 12.23
CA ARG A 27 10.04 -17.38 12.17
C ARG A 27 9.04 -18.52 12.12
N ILE A 28 9.25 -19.44 11.18
CA ILE A 28 8.45 -20.65 10.99
C ILE A 28 9.38 -21.85 11.17
N HIS A 29 9.08 -22.68 12.14
CA HIS A 29 9.81 -23.93 12.41
C HIS A 29 8.85 -25.11 12.52
N GLY A 30 9.37 -26.34 12.62
CA GLY A 30 8.55 -27.55 12.78
C GLY A 30 8.38 -28.30 11.47
N THR A 31 7.31 -29.07 11.33
CA THR A 31 7.06 -29.84 10.09
C THR A 31 6.04 -29.13 9.21
N ALA A 32 6.00 -29.42 7.91
CA ALA A 32 5.01 -28.82 7.00
C ALA A 32 3.55 -29.09 7.43
N GLN A 33 3.28 -30.15 8.18
CA GLN A 33 1.95 -30.45 8.74
C GLN A 33 1.69 -29.82 10.11
N ALA A 34 2.73 -29.50 10.86
CA ALA A 34 2.64 -28.86 12.18
C ALA A 34 3.69 -27.74 12.31
N PRO A 35 3.56 -26.66 11.52
CA PRO A 35 4.45 -25.52 11.64
C PRO A 35 4.12 -24.74 12.91
N GLN A 36 5.16 -24.27 13.58
CA GLN A 36 5.09 -23.36 14.71
C GLN A 36 5.60 -22.00 14.25
N LEU A 37 4.82 -20.95 14.53
CA LEU A 37 5.16 -19.58 14.15
C LEU A 37 5.53 -18.76 15.37
N THR A 38 6.53 -17.89 15.22
CA THR A 38 6.94 -16.93 16.24
C THR A 38 7.16 -15.57 15.60
N LEU A 39 6.49 -14.55 16.12
CA LEU A 39 6.59 -13.17 15.65
C LEU A 39 7.68 -12.43 16.44
N PHE A 40 8.41 -11.53 15.77
CA PHE A 40 9.43 -10.70 16.40
C PHE A 40 9.56 -9.34 15.72
N SER A 41 10.08 -8.35 16.44
CA SER A 41 10.39 -7.03 15.92
C SER A 41 11.57 -6.42 16.64
N THR A 42 12.20 -5.43 16.00
CA THR A 42 13.25 -4.62 16.59
C THR A 42 12.93 -3.14 16.35
N PRO A 43 12.69 -2.32 17.40
CA PRO A 43 12.48 -2.72 18.80
C PRO A 43 11.26 -3.63 19.03
N PRO A 44 11.15 -4.31 20.20
CA PRO A 44 9.99 -5.14 20.52
C PRO A 44 8.69 -4.34 20.63
N VAL A 45 7.64 -4.76 19.93
CA VAL A 45 6.28 -4.21 19.99
C VAL A 45 5.24 -5.33 20.20
N PRO A 46 3.99 -5.00 20.56
CA PRO A 46 2.93 -6.02 20.69
C PRO A 46 2.75 -6.85 19.41
N GLU A 47 2.45 -8.14 19.55
CA GLU A 47 2.34 -9.08 18.41
C GLU A 47 1.36 -8.61 17.32
N GLY A 48 0.25 -7.98 17.71
CA GLY A 48 -0.70 -7.39 16.76
C GLY A 48 -0.05 -6.35 15.85
N ASP A 49 0.81 -5.50 16.40
CA ASP A 49 1.57 -4.51 15.62
C ASP A 49 2.57 -5.17 14.69
N ILE A 50 3.25 -6.25 15.14
CA ILE A 50 4.18 -7.02 14.30
C ILE A 50 3.45 -7.56 13.07
N LEU A 51 2.27 -8.17 13.26
CA LEU A 51 1.47 -8.69 12.16
C LEU A 51 1.05 -7.57 11.20
N SER A 52 0.61 -6.43 11.72
CA SER A 52 0.24 -5.28 10.89
C SER A 52 1.45 -4.73 10.12
N TYR A 53 2.61 -4.59 10.74
CA TYR A 53 3.83 -4.17 10.02
C TYR A 53 4.22 -5.18 8.92
N ILE A 54 4.03 -6.49 9.14
CA ILE A 54 4.28 -7.50 8.11
C ILE A 54 3.30 -7.34 6.93
N VAL A 55 2.00 -7.17 7.21
CA VAL A 55 0.95 -7.10 6.18
C VAL A 55 0.89 -5.73 5.50
N THR A 56 0.69 -4.66 6.27
CA THR A 56 0.43 -3.30 5.78
C THR A 56 1.66 -2.40 5.81
N GLY A 57 2.64 -2.69 6.68
CA GLY A 57 3.80 -1.82 6.89
C GLY A 57 3.58 -0.71 7.92
N THR A 58 2.49 -0.78 8.70
CA THR A 58 2.17 0.16 9.80
C THR A 58 1.74 -0.61 11.05
N ALA A 59 1.85 -0.04 12.25
CA ALA A 59 1.29 -0.66 13.47
C ALA A 59 -0.24 -0.68 13.45
N LEU A 60 -0.87 -1.53 14.28
CA LEU A 60 -2.32 -1.50 14.46
C LEU A 60 -2.70 -0.21 15.19
N GLY A 61 -3.62 0.56 14.62
CA GLY A 61 -4.04 1.84 15.19
C GLY A 61 -3.03 2.97 15.01
N GLU A 62 -1.87 2.74 14.36
CA GLU A 62 -1.09 3.83 13.77
C GLU A 62 -1.71 4.29 12.47
N ASP A 63 -1.54 5.59 12.25
CA ASP A 63 -2.11 6.41 11.20
C ASP A 63 -2.26 5.67 9.88
N VAL A 64 -3.52 5.29 9.59
CA VAL A 64 -3.97 4.80 8.30
C VAL A 64 -4.08 5.99 7.34
N SER A 65 -3.37 7.10 7.56
CA SER A 65 -3.62 8.45 7.02
C SER A 65 -3.78 8.54 5.51
N ASN A 66 -3.29 7.54 4.76
CA ASN A 66 -3.34 7.49 3.30
C ASN A 66 -4.05 6.26 2.73
N ALA A 67 -4.82 5.49 3.50
CA ALA A 67 -5.55 4.37 2.92
C ALA A 67 -6.67 4.87 1.99
N MET A 68 -6.52 4.56 0.70
CA MET A 68 -7.47 4.89 -0.34
C MET A 68 -7.90 3.62 -1.07
N LEU A 69 -9.21 3.43 -1.19
CA LEU A 69 -9.81 2.45 -2.09
C LEU A 69 -10.16 3.14 -3.41
N SER A 70 -9.56 2.73 -4.53
CA SER A 70 -9.83 3.33 -5.85
C SER A 70 -10.39 2.32 -6.85
N LEU A 71 -11.29 2.79 -7.70
CA LEU A 71 -11.90 2.07 -8.80
C LEU A 71 -11.76 2.95 -10.05
N GLY A 72 -11.28 2.40 -11.16
CA GLY A 72 -11.10 3.18 -12.38
C GLY A 72 -11.19 2.34 -13.64
N THR A 73 -11.47 2.99 -14.76
CA THR A 73 -11.60 2.36 -16.06
C THR A 73 -11.23 3.33 -17.18
N TYR A 74 -10.93 2.76 -18.35
CA TYR A 74 -10.72 3.51 -19.58
C TYR A 74 -12.02 3.52 -20.38
N LEU A 75 -12.57 4.72 -20.63
CA LEU A 75 -13.74 4.90 -21.50
C LEU A 75 -13.33 4.89 -22.97
N THR A 76 -12.11 5.35 -23.25
CA THR A 76 -11.45 5.27 -24.55
C THR A 76 -9.96 4.99 -24.30
N PRO A 77 -9.17 4.59 -25.32
CA PRO A 77 -7.72 4.40 -25.15
C PRO A 77 -6.97 5.62 -24.62
N GLN A 78 -7.57 6.81 -24.70
CA GLN A 78 -7.00 8.10 -24.31
C GLN A 78 -7.74 8.78 -23.14
N LEU A 79 -8.80 8.16 -22.58
CA LEU A 79 -9.60 8.73 -21.50
C LEU A 79 -9.74 7.74 -20.36
N TYR A 80 -9.10 8.06 -19.24
CA TYR A 80 -9.22 7.35 -17.98
C TYR A 80 -10.12 8.13 -17.02
N VAL A 81 -11.01 7.40 -16.34
CA VAL A 81 -11.82 7.93 -15.25
C VAL A 81 -11.68 7.04 -14.03
N GLY A 82 -11.55 7.66 -12.86
CA GLY A 82 -11.33 6.95 -11.61
C GLY A 82 -12.04 7.62 -10.44
N TYR A 83 -12.43 6.81 -9.47
CA TYR A 83 -13.06 7.24 -8.23
C TYR A 83 -12.33 6.61 -7.04
N GLY A 84 -11.86 7.45 -6.12
CA GLY A 84 -11.13 7.09 -4.91
C GLY A 84 -11.91 7.47 -3.65
N LEU A 85 -11.97 6.55 -2.71
CA LEU A 85 -12.54 6.73 -1.38
C LEU A 85 -11.41 6.69 -0.36
N SER A 86 -11.18 7.79 0.34
CA SER A 86 -10.31 7.78 1.51
C SER A 86 -11.02 7.06 2.66
N LEU A 87 -10.38 6.03 3.19
CA LEU A 87 -10.91 5.21 4.29
C LEU A 87 -10.71 5.89 5.66
N VAL A 88 -10.08 7.06 5.69
CA VAL A 88 -9.64 7.75 6.91
C VAL A 88 -10.50 8.97 7.23
N ASN A 89 -10.67 9.87 6.25
CA ASN A 89 -11.25 11.20 6.44
C ASN A 89 -12.55 11.40 5.63
N GLN A 90 -13.20 10.31 5.20
CA GLN A 90 -14.39 10.31 4.34
C GLN A 90 -14.25 11.16 3.05
N ASN A 91 -13.03 11.56 2.68
CA ASN A 91 -12.78 12.36 1.48
C ASN A 91 -12.96 11.48 0.23
N ARG A 92 -13.69 11.99 -0.74
CA ARG A 92 -13.99 11.31 -2.02
C ARG A 92 -13.28 12.07 -3.12
N ILE A 93 -12.48 11.38 -3.91
CA ILE A 93 -11.68 11.95 -4.99
C ILE A 93 -12.15 11.35 -6.31
N PHE A 94 -12.46 12.20 -7.27
CA PHE A 94 -12.75 11.81 -8.64
C PHE A 94 -11.62 12.29 -9.55
N ASN A 95 -11.04 11.38 -10.32
CA ASN A 95 -9.90 11.64 -11.19
C ASN A 95 -10.31 11.43 -12.64
N ILE A 96 -10.00 12.39 -13.49
CA ILE A 96 -10.13 12.29 -14.94
C ILE A 96 -8.75 12.52 -15.53
N ARG A 97 -8.29 11.63 -16.39
CA ARG A 97 -7.07 11.85 -17.18
C ARG A 97 -7.39 11.68 -18.66
N TYR A 98 -7.03 12.67 -19.45
CA TYR A 98 -7.22 12.68 -20.90
C TYR A 98 -5.92 12.98 -21.63
N GLU A 99 -5.53 12.08 -22.52
CA GLU A 99 -4.38 12.26 -23.41
C GLU A 99 -4.85 13.01 -24.67
N LEU A 100 -4.51 14.29 -24.80
CA LEU A 100 -4.81 15.10 -25.99
C LEU A 100 -4.03 14.59 -27.22
N SER A 101 -2.84 14.06 -26.99
CA SER A 101 -1.95 13.45 -27.98
C SER A 101 -0.96 12.53 -27.29
N ARG A 102 -0.04 11.90 -28.03
CA ARG A 102 1.03 11.06 -27.45
C ARG A 102 1.94 11.77 -26.46
N LYS A 103 1.97 13.11 -26.46
CA LYS A 103 2.90 13.91 -25.64
C LYS A 103 2.21 14.85 -24.66
N TRP A 104 0.92 15.12 -24.84
CA TRP A 104 0.17 16.12 -24.06
C TRP A 104 -0.98 15.45 -23.33
N GLY A 105 -1.05 15.64 -22.01
CA GLY A 105 -2.09 15.10 -21.14
C GLY A 105 -2.72 16.19 -20.28
N VAL A 106 -3.98 15.99 -19.91
CA VAL A 106 -4.70 16.80 -18.94
C VAL A 106 -5.19 15.89 -17.83
N GLU A 107 -4.97 16.28 -16.59
CA GLU A 107 -5.52 15.59 -15.43
C GLU A 107 -6.38 16.56 -14.62
N ALA A 108 -7.53 16.07 -14.16
CA ALA A 108 -8.42 16.79 -13.28
C ALA A 108 -8.71 15.93 -12.07
N SER A 109 -8.44 16.47 -10.88
CA SER A 109 -8.67 15.85 -9.58
C SER A 109 -9.72 16.64 -8.82
N ILE A 110 -10.85 16.03 -8.53
CA ILE A 110 -12.00 16.63 -7.84
C ILE A 110 -12.23 15.88 -6.54
N GLY A 111 -11.71 16.43 -5.45
CA GLY A 111 -11.94 16.02 -4.07
C GLY A 111 -13.13 16.75 -3.43
N THR A 112 -13.46 16.34 -2.20
CA THR A 112 -14.48 17.04 -1.38
C THR A 112 -13.93 18.36 -0.82
N GLU A 113 -12.62 18.43 -0.58
CA GLU A 113 -11.93 19.64 -0.09
C GLU A 113 -11.04 20.30 -1.17
N ASP A 114 -10.48 19.52 -2.09
CA ASP A 114 -9.54 20.01 -3.11
C ASP A 114 -10.11 19.88 -4.53
N LYS A 115 -9.93 20.89 -5.38
CA LYS A 115 -10.24 20.81 -6.81
C LYS A 115 -9.05 21.35 -7.59
N GLY A 116 -8.49 20.52 -8.46
CA GLY A 116 -7.31 20.85 -9.24
C GLY A 116 -7.43 20.33 -10.66
N ALA A 117 -6.83 21.05 -11.59
CA ALA A 117 -6.55 20.57 -12.92
C ALA A 117 -5.10 20.87 -13.23
N ASP A 118 -4.40 19.87 -13.74
CA ASP A 118 -3.03 20.00 -14.18
C ASP A 118 -2.92 19.58 -15.64
N PHE A 119 -1.82 20.04 -16.24
CA PHE A 119 -1.51 19.80 -17.63
C PHE A 119 -0.07 19.30 -17.69
N SER A 120 0.12 18.20 -18.40
CA SER A 120 1.41 17.52 -18.47
C SER A 120 1.89 17.41 -19.92
N TYR A 121 3.21 17.48 -20.07
CA TYR A 121 3.89 17.28 -21.34
C TYR A 121 5.08 16.36 -21.16
N ILE A 122 5.18 15.33 -21.99
CA ILE A 122 6.29 14.37 -21.98
C ILE A 122 7.32 14.79 -23.04
N LEU A 123 8.55 15.07 -22.57
CA LEU A 123 9.71 15.31 -23.43
C LEU A 123 10.39 13.98 -23.75
N GLU A 124 10.39 13.63 -25.03
CA GLU A 124 11.17 12.51 -25.56
C GLU A 124 12.42 13.09 -26.23
N TRP A 125 13.60 12.61 -25.84
CA TRP A 125 14.90 12.96 -26.42
C TRP A 125 15.45 11.78 -27.22
#